data_AF-A0A924KMF1-F1
#
_entry.id   AF-A0A924KMF1-F1
#
_cell.length_a   1.000
_cell.length_b   1.000
_cell.length_c   1.000
_cell.angle_alpha   90.00
_cell.angle_beta   90.00
_cell.angle_gamma   90.00
#
_symmetry.space_group_name_H-M   'P 1'
#
loop_
_entity.id
_entity.type
_entity.pdbx_description
1 polymer ?
#
loop_
_entity_poly.entity_id
_entity_poly.type
_entity_poly.pdbx_seq_one_letter_code
_entity_poly.pdbx_strand_id
1 'polypeptide(L)'
;MAIISGKFGGSETLIGTPGNDTIYPYTGFDLIDGGGGLDTVSASFSRANVAFVMRNGLTVMELISGASSSNTEWRLKNVERASFDDGLVALDLTPTQAAGKAALLIGVAAGAATLKDQLTTGAVIRFFDSGATLLDGATALVNSGIIASFAGGSDNASFVNLLYRNLLDTKPSAEAIAPLVALLDSNTYTQASMLAAAAELQLNQDHIQLVGLQASGLYFL
;
A
#
# COMPACT_ATOMS: atom_id res chain seq x y z
N MET A 1 5.33 22.02 0.52
CA MET A 1 5.45 21.72 1.95
C MET A 1 5.08 22.92 2.77
N ALA A 2 3.79 23.01 3.02
CA ALA A 2 3.16 23.83 4.03
C ALA A 2 2.94 22.99 5.30
N ILE A 3 2.82 23.70 6.41
CA ILE A 3 2.29 23.15 7.66
C ILE A 3 0.92 23.79 7.84
N ILE A 4 -0.10 22.97 7.98
CA ILE A 4 -1.49 23.40 8.13
C ILE A 4 -1.95 22.94 9.50
N SER A 5 -2.58 23.83 10.25
CA SER A 5 -3.02 23.55 11.62
C SER A 5 -4.46 23.95 11.81
N GLY A 6 -5.26 23.03 12.34
CA GLY A 6 -6.60 23.30 12.88
C GLY A 6 -6.53 23.79 14.31
N LYS A 7 -7.61 23.59 15.05
CA LYS A 7 -7.81 23.98 16.44
C LYS A 7 -8.25 22.79 17.29
N PHE A 8 -8.26 23.02 18.60
CA PHE A 8 -8.88 22.06 19.51
C PHE A 8 -10.40 22.24 19.51
N GLY A 9 -11.13 21.27 18.98
CA GLY A 9 -12.58 21.19 18.96
C GLY A 9 -13.23 22.02 17.84
N GLY A 10 -14.52 21.78 17.63
CA GLY A 10 -15.28 22.41 16.55
C GLY A 10 -15.23 21.60 15.26
N SER A 11 -15.54 22.27 14.15
CA SER A 11 -15.47 21.69 12.81
C SER A 11 -14.78 22.65 11.86
N GLU A 12 -13.74 22.20 11.20
CA GLU A 12 -12.95 23.02 10.27
C GLU A 12 -12.84 22.36 8.90
N THR A 13 -12.59 23.19 7.88
CA THR A 13 -12.13 22.71 6.57
C THR A 13 -10.68 23.11 6.42
N LEU A 14 -9.79 22.11 6.40
CA LEU A 14 -8.35 22.28 6.22
C LEU A 14 -8.01 21.93 4.78
N ILE A 15 -7.40 22.88 4.05
CA ILE A 15 -7.09 22.73 2.63
C ILE A 15 -5.58 22.86 2.45
N GLY A 16 -5.00 21.83 1.85
CA GLY A 16 -3.61 21.76 1.46
C GLY A 16 -3.29 22.44 0.14
N THR A 17 -2.06 22.22 -0.29
CA THR A 17 -1.46 22.80 -1.46
C THR A 17 -1.21 21.70 -2.51
N PRO A 18 -0.70 22.04 -3.71
CA PRO A 18 -0.29 21.02 -4.67
C PRO A 18 1.02 20.28 -4.34
N GLY A 19 1.62 20.49 -3.17
CA GLY A 19 2.85 19.79 -2.76
C GLY A 19 2.71 19.16 -1.39
N ASN A 20 3.66 18.28 -1.05
CA ASN A 20 3.61 17.46 0.17
C ASN A 20 3.46 18.30 1.44
N ASP A 21 2.30 18.23 2.09
CA ASP A 21 1.97 19.01 3.27
C ASP A 21 1.89 18.15 4.53
N THR A 22 2.11 18.80 5.67
CA THR A 22 1.84 18.20 6.99
C THR A 22 0.68 18.93 7.64
N ILE A 23 -0.36 18.18 7.96
CA ILE A 23 -1.63 18.70 8.45
C ILE A 23 -1.82 18.24 9.90
N TYR A 24 -2.02 19.18 10.81
CA TYR A 24 -2.29 18.96 12.23
C TYR A 24 -3.72 19.42 12.56
N PRO A 25 -4.72 18.53 12.48
CA PRO A 25 -6.11 18.93 12.71
C PRO A 25 -6.43 19.12 14.20
N TYR A 26 -5.65 18.48 15.08
CA TYR A 26 -5.84 18.41 16.52
C TYR A 26 -7.10 17.64 16.97
N THR A 27 -8.23 18.30 17.25
CA THR A 27 -9.44 17.58 17.73
C THR A 27 -10.68 18.24 17.17
N GLY A 28 -11.79 17.50 17.09
CA GLY A 28 -13.03 18.00 16.49
C GLY A 28 -13.42 17.22 15.24
N PHE A 29 -14.29 17.80 14.44
CA PHE A 29 -14.91 17.20 13.25
C PHE A 29 -14.46 17.91 11.99
N ASP A 30 -13.35 17.48 11.43
CA ASP A 30 -12.67 18.22 10.36
C ASP A 30 -12.86 17.55 9.00
N LEU A 31 -13.01 18.39 7.98
CA LEU A 31 -12.85 18.01 6.58
C LEU A 31 -11.46 18.43 6.14
N ILE A 32 -10.67 17.47 5.66
CA ILE A 32 -9.28 17.68 5.29
C ILE A 32 -9.13 17.31 3.82
N ASP A 33 -8.71 18.26 3.00
CA ASP A 33 -8.31 18.05 1.61
C ASP A 33 -6.81 18.32 1.51
N GLY A 34 -5.97 17.29 1.37
CA GLY A 34 -4.52 17.47 1.27
C GLY A 34 -4.09 18.17 -0.03
N GLY A 35 -4.93 18.11 -1.07
CA GLY A 35 -4.61 18.69 -2.36
C GLY A 35 -3.85 17.70 -3.23
N GLY A 36 -2.61 18.03 -3.58
CA GLY A 36 -1.76 17.15 -4.39
C GLY A 36 -0.40 16.98 -3.75
N GLY A 37 0.29 15.90 -4.11
CA GLY A 37 1.56 15.54 -3.49
C GLY A 37 1.39 14.34 -2.57
N LEU A 38 2.33 14.20 -1.62
CA LEU A 38 2.31 13.19 -0.57
C LEU A 38 1.95 13.88 0.75
N ASP A 39 0.66 13.92 1.06
CA ASP A 39 0.14 14.65 2.21
C ASP A 39 0.02 13.76 3.44
N THR A 40 0.39 14.31 4.59
CA THR A 40 0.38 13.60 5.87
C THR A 40 -0.50 14.31 6.87
N VAL A 41 -1.54 13.63 7.36
CA VAL A 41 -2.25 14.05 8.57
C VAL A 41 -1.54 13.48 9.80
N SER A 42 -1.19 14.34 10.75
CA SER A 42 -0.54 13.94 11.99
C SER A 42 -1.58 13.76 13.10
N ALA A 43 -1.75 12.51 13.49
CA ALA A 43 -2.52 12.09 14.65
C ALA A 43 -1.59 11.95 15.86
N SER A 44 -1.79 12.77 16.89
CA SER A 44 -1.12 12.59 18.19
C SER A 44 -1.84 11.53 19.04
N PHE A 45 -2.10 10.38 18.42
CA PHE A 45 -2.79 9.23 19.01
C PHE A 45 -2.00 7.95 18.69
N SER A 46 -2.19 6.90 19.48
CA SER A 46 -1.83 5.53 19.05
C SER A 46 -2.77 5.05 17.95
N ARG A 47 -2.25 4.33 16.95
CA ARG A 47 -3.05 3.73 15.88
C ARG A 47 -4.15 2.81 16.41
N ALA A 48 -3.92 2.15 17.55
CA ALA A 48 -4.89 1.24 18.17
C ALA A 48 -6.17 1.94 18.64
N ASN A 49 -6.12 3.26 18.86
CA ASN A 49 -7.25 4.05 19.34
C ASN A 49 -8.10 4.67 18.22
N VAL A 50 -7.73 4.43 16.96
CA VAL A 50 -8.41 5.00 15.79
C VAL A 50 -9.02 3.92 14.91
N ALA A 51 -10.29 4.10 14.58
CA ALA A 51 -10.99 3.35 13.54
C ALA A 51 -10.89 4.08 12.20
N PHE A 52 -10.79 3.31 11.12
CA PHE A 52 -10.89 3.79 9.75
C PHE A 52 -12.20 3.28 9.16
N VAL A 53 -12.98 4.18 8.55
CA VAL A 53 -14.26 3.87 7.93
C VAL A 53 -14.37 4.61 6.61
N MET A 54 -14.86 3.95 5.57
CA MET A 54 -15.21 4.63 4.32
C MET A 54 -16.64 5.18 4.41
N ARG A 55 -16.81 6.49 4.24
CA ARG A 55 -18.13 7.14 4.17
C ARG A 55 -18.18 8.11 3.00
N ASN A 56 -19.15 7.93 2.10
CA ASN A 56 -19.37 8.81 0.94
C ASN A 56 -18.10 9.04 0.08
N GLY A 57 -17.27 8.01 -0.08
CA GLY A 57 -16.03 8.09 -0.86
C GLY A 57 -14.85 8.78 -0.15
N LEU A 58 -14.99 9.11 1.14
CA LEU A 58 -13.91 9.64 1.97
C LEU A 58 -13.46 8.61 2.99
N THR A 59 -12.17 8.63 3.31
CA THR A 59 -11.62 7.94 4.46
C THR A 59 -11.95 8.73 5.70
N VAL A 60 -12.61 8.11 6.67
CA VAL A 60 -12.95 8.73 7.95
C VAL A 60 -12.11 8.09 9.04
N MET A 61 -11.35 8.92 9.76
CA MET A 61 -10.65 8.53 10.98
C MET A 61 -11.49 8.92 12.19
N GLU A 62 -11.81 7.97 13.06
CA GLU A 62 -12.62 8.18 14.25
C GLU A 62 -11.92 7.63 15.49
N LEU A 63 -11.92 8.39 16.59
CA LEU A 63 -11.48 7.85 17.87
C LEU A 63 -12.50 6.83 18.40
N ILE A 64 -12.01 5.67 18.85
CA ILE A 64 -12.86 4.62 19.43
C ILE A 64 -13.39 5.08 20.79
N SER A 65 -14.67 4.81 21.08
CA SER A 65 -15.32 5.22 22.32
C SER A 65 -14.58 4.66 23.55
N GLY A 66 -14.17 5.56 24.44
CA GLY A 66 -13.32 5.26 25.61
C GLY A 66 -11.88 5.79 25.50
N ALA A 67 -11.42 6.15 24.29
CA ALA A 67 -10.09 6.74 24.08
C ALA A 67 -10.06 8.28 24.19
N SER A 68 -11.21 8.97 24.28
CA SER A 68 -11.21 10.43 24.51
C SER A 68 -12.48 10.96 25.19
N SER A 69 -12.32 12.13 25.82
CA SER A 69 -13.39 13.01 26.31
C SER A 69 -13.90 13.99 25.23
N SER A 70 -13.37 13.90 24.00
CA SER A 70 -13.62 14.84 22.89
C SER A 70 -13.88 14.07 21.60
N ASN A 71 -15.14 13.98 21.20
CA ASN A 71 -15.55 13.31 19.96
C ASN A 71 -14.74 13.91 18.78
N THR A 72 -13.84 13.11 18.20
CA THR A 72 -12.91 13.54 17.13
C THR A 72 -13.09 12.63 15.93
N GLU A 73 -13.35 13.25 14.78
CA GLU A 73 -13.57 12.61 13.49
C GLU A 73 -12.89 13.46 12.41
N TRP A 74 -12.08 12.84 11.57
CA TRP A 74 -11.49 13.51 10.41
C TRP A 74 -11.91 12.83 9.13
N ARG A 75 -12.45 13.61 8.19
CA ARG A 75 -12.83 13.16 6.86
C ARG A 75 -11.72 13.57 5.89
N LEU A 76 -11.00 12.59 5.41
CA LEU A 76 -9.81 12.78 4.60
C LEU A 76 -10.12 12.63 3.12
N LYS A 77 -9.66 13.60 2.35
CA LYS A 77 -9.67 13.64 0.89
C LYS A 77 -8.25 13.97 0.42
N ASN A 78 -7.75 13.27 -0.60
CA ASN A 78 -6.41 13.50 -1.13
C ASN A 78 -5.34 13.55 -0.02
N VAL A 79 -5.36 12.56 0.88
CA VAL A 79 -4.36 12.40 1.93
C VAL A 79 -3.81 11.00 1.81
N GLU A 80 -2.50 10.89 1.62
CA GLU A 80 -1.82 9.62 1.40
C GLU A 80 -1.43 8.96 2.72
N ARG A 81 -1.16 9.74 3.77
CA ARG A 81 -0.60 9.24 5.03
C ARG A 81 -1.35 9.75 6.25
N ALA A 82 -1.57 8.86 7.21
CA ALA A 82 -1.88 9.20 8.58
C ALA A 82 -0.71 8.77 9.48
N SER A 83 -0.09 9.72 10.16
CA SER A 83 1.01 9.48 11.10
C SER A 83 0.47 9.37 12.52
N PHE A 84 0.92 8.37 13.26
CA PHE A 84 0.56 8.07 14.64
C PHE A 84 1.82 8.01 15.51
N ASP A 85 1.66 7.99 16.83
CA ASP A 85 2.78 7.87 17.77
C ASP A 85 3.60 6.58 17.60
N ASP A 86 2.96 5.54 17.04
CA ASP A 86 3.52 4.20 16.90
C ASP A 86 3.84 3.80 15.44
N GLY A 87 3.50 4.61 14.44
CA GLY A 87 3.77 4.29 13.03
C GLY A 87 2.94 5.08 12.02
N LEU A 88 2.91 4.63 10.77
CA LEU A 88 2.13 5.27 9.71
C LEU A 88 1.07 4.33 9.13
N VAL A 89 0.00 4.93 8.63
CA VAL A 89 -0.98 4.27 7.77
C VAL A 89 -0.94 4.92 6.40
N ALA A 90 -0.79 4.11 5.36
CA ALA A 90 -0.97 4.53 3.98
C ALA A 90 -2.43 4.39 3.54
N LEU A 91 -2.92 5.36 2.79
CA LEU A 91 -4.32 5.50 2.35
C LEU A 91 -4.48 5.51 0.82
N ASP A 92 -3.38 5.69 0.09
CA ASP A 92 -3.30 5.73 -1.36
C ASP A 92 -3.20 4.30 -1.95
N LEU A 93 -4.26 3.54 -1.72
CA LEU A 93 -4.32 2.09 -1.97
C LEU A 93 -5.05 1.73 -3.27
N THR A 94 -5.32 2.68 -4.16
CA THR A 94 -5.74 2.31 -5.52
C THR A 94 -4.57 1.64 -6.26
N PRO A 95 -4.82 0.75 -7.24
CA PRO A 95 -3.75 0.00 -7.92
C PRO A 95 -2.65 0.87 -8.57
N THR A 96 -2.94 2.14 -8.84
CA THR A 96 -2.03 3.08 -9.49
C THR A 96 -1.27 3.98 -8.52
N GLN A 97 -1.68 4.03 -7.24
CA GLN A 97 -1.05 4.81 -6.18
C GLN A 97 0.07 4.03 -5.48
N ALA A 98 0.89 4.73 -4.69
CA ALA A 98 2.17 4.18 -4.23
C ALA A 98 1.98 3.00 -3.27
N ALA A 99 1.11 3.12 -2.26
CA ALA A 99 0.85 2.01 -1.36
C ALA A 99 0.08 0.87 -2.01
N GLY A 100 -0.81 1.16 -2.97
CA GLY A 100 -1.46 0.14 -3.78
C GLY A 100 -0.45 -0.69 -4.59
N LYS A 101 0.47 -0.03 -5.30
CA LYS A 101 1.58 -0.69 -6.02
C LYS A 101 2.47 -1.50 -5.08
N ALA A 102 2.78 -0.95 -3.90
CA ALA A 102 3.56 -1.66 -2.89
C ALA A 102 2.87 -2.96 -2.47
N ALA A 103 1.57 -2.89 -2.15
CA ALA A 103 0.80 -4.04 -1.74
C ALA A 103 0.73 -5.11 -2.85
N LEU A 104 0.53 -4.68 -4.11
CA LEU A 104 0.49 -5.57 -5.27
C LEU A 104 1.82 -6.27 -5.50
N LEU A 105 2.93 -5.51 -5.49
CA LEU A 105 4.26 -6.07 -5.71
C LEU A 105 4.66 -7.03 -4.59
N ILE A 106 4.42 -6.66 -3.32
CA ILE A 106 4.66 -7.54 -2.17
C ILE A 106 3.83 -8.82 -2.28
N GLY A 107 2.54 -8.69 -2.61
CA GLY A 107 1.63 -9.83 -2.78
C GLY A 107 2.17 -10.87 -3.73
N VAL A 108 2.52 -10.46 -4.95
CA VAL A 108 2.99 -11.41 -5.97
C VAL A 108 4.43 -11.89 -5.72
N ALA A 109 5.32 -11.06 -5.17
CA ALA A 109 6.73 -11.41 -5.00
C ALA A 109 6.99 -12.22 -3.72
N ALA A 110 6.35 -11.84 -2.62
CA ALA A 110 6.64 -12.35 -1.27
C ALA A 110 5.40 -12.92 -0.55
N GLY A 111 4.22 -12.89 -1.18
CA GLY A 111 2.97 -13.37 -0.61
C GLY A 111 2.26 -12.33 0.27
N ALA A 112 0.93 -12.39 0.31
CA ALA A 112 0.07 -11.44 1.03
C ALA A 112 0.39 -11.31 2.53
N ALA A 113 0.88 -12.37 3.18
CA ALA A 113 1.25 -12.34 4.59
C ALA A 113 2.38 -11.34 4.90
N THR A 114 3.24 -11.06 3.92
CA THR A 114 4.37 -10.13 4.06
C THR A 114 3.92 -8.68 4.24
N LEU A 115 2.67 -8.35 3.89
CA LEU A 115 2.08 -7.03 4.17
C LEU A 115 1.99 -6.68 5.66
N LYS A 116 2.13 -7.69 6.55
CA LYS A 116 2.20 -7.50 8.00
C LYS A 116 3.61 -7.18 8.51
N ASP A 117 4.64 -7.41 7.69
CA ASP A 117 5.97 -6.92 7.98
C ASP A 117 6.03 -5.43 7.66
N GLN A 118 5.92 -4.63 8.71
CA GLN A 118 5.80 -3.18 8.65
C GLN A 118 7.07 -2.51 8.09
N LEU A 119 8.25 -3.08 8.34
CA LEU A 119 9.52 -2.55 7.83
C LEU A 119 9.65 -2.81 6.33
N THR A 120 9.39 -4.05 5.92
CA THR A 120 9.41 -4.41 4.49
C THR A 120 8.35 -3.61 3.73
N THR A 121 7.13 -3.54 4.26
CA THR A 121 6.02 -2.80 3.65
C THR A 121 6.36 -1.32 3.54
N GLY A 122 6.89 -0.71 4.61
CA GLY A 122 7.30 0.69 4.60
C GLY A 122 8.43 0.99 3.63
N ALA A 123 9.40 0.08 3.46
CA ALA A 123 10.46 0.24 2.48
C ALA A 123 9.92 0.26 1.03
N VAL A 124 9.00 -0.65 0.71
CA VAL A 124 8.42 -0.74 -0.64
C VAL A 124 7.47 0.43 -0.91
N ILE A 125 6.68 0.87 0.07
CA ILE A 125 5.85 2.09 -0.05
C ILE A 125 6.72 3.30 -0.39
N ARG A 126 7.80 3.53 0.36
CA ARG A 126 8.73 4.65 0.10
C ARG A 126 9.40 4.57 -1.27
N PHE A 127 9.67 3.36 -1.76
CA PHE A 127 10.17 3.17 -3.12
C PHE A 127 9.15 3.70 -4.15
N PHE A 128 7.86 3.38 -3.99
CA PHE A 128 6.83 3.87 -4.90
C PHE A 128 6.48 5.35 -4.71
N ASP A 129 6.64 5.90 -3.51
CA ASP A 129 6.50 7.34 -3.24
C ASP A 129 7.49 8.18 -4.06
N SER A 130 8.61 7.60 -4.50
CA SER A 130 9.56 8.26 -5.41
C SER A 130 9.08 8.38 -6.86
N GLY A 131 7.88 7.86 -7.19
CA GLY A 131 7.29 7.87 -8.52
C GLY A 131 7.60 6.63 -9.36
N ALA A 132 8.13 5.57 -8.75
CA ALA A 132 8.50 4.35 -9.45
C ALA A 132 7.29 3.62 -10.07
N THR A 133 7.54 2.89 -11.16
CA THR A 133 6.56 1.99 -11.78
C THR A 133 6.63 0.58 -11.18
N LEU A 134 5.58 -0.23 -11.36
CA LEU A 134 5.63 -1.65 -10.96
C LEU A 134 6.76 -2.40 -11.65
N LEU A 135 7.07 -2.03 -12.90
CA LEU A 135 8.19 -2.61 -13.63
C LEU A 135 9.54 -2.23 -12.99
N ASP A 136 9.71 -1.00 -12.51
CA ASP A 136 10.93 -0.59 -11.79
C ASP A 136 11.12 -1.42 -10.51
N GLY A 137 10.04 -1.57 -9.73
CA GLY A 137 10.06 -2.39 -8.51
C GLY A 137 10.34 -3.87 -8.80
N ALA A 138 9.65 -4.45 -9.78
CA ALA A 138 9.89 -5.83 -10.21
C ALA A 138 11.33 -6.03 -10.71
N THR A 139 11.85 -5.09 -11.48
CA THR A 139 13.23 -5.10 -11.96
C THR A 139 14.22 -5.04 -10.81
N ALA A 140 14.00 -4.19 -9.81
CA ALA A 140 14.85 -4.11 -8.63
C ALA A 140 14.86 -5.42 -7.82
N LEU A 141 13.71 -6.07 -7.64
CA LEU A 141 13.61 -7.36 -6.93
C LEU A 141 14.28 -8.51 -7.69
N VAL A 142 14.16 -8.54 -9.03
CA VAL A 142 14.83 -9.55 -9.86
C VAL A 142 16.34 -9.35 -9.84
N ASN A 143 16.81 -8.12 -10.10
CA ASN A 143 18.24 -7.81 -10.18
C ASN A 143 18.98 -7.95 -8.85
N SER A 144 18.29 -7.74 -7.72
CA SER A 144 18.85 -7.97 -6.39
C SER A 144 18.95 -9.45 -6.00
N GLY A 145 18.37 -10.36 -6.80
CA GLY A 145 18.33 -11.79 -6.50
C GLY A 145 17.27 -12.19 -5.48
N ILE A 146 16.46 -11.25 -4.96
CA ILE A 146 15.38 -11.53 -4.01
C ILE A 146 14.38 -12.52 -4.61
N ILE A 147 13.98 -12.30 -5.87
CA ILE A 147 13.03 -13.17 -6.56
C ILE A 147 13.59 -14.59 -6.72
N ALA A 148 14.86 -14.72 -7.14
CA ALA A 148 15.51 -16.03 -7.25
C ALA A 148 15.59 -16.74 -5.89
N SER A 149 15.88 -15.99 -4.82
CA SER A 149 15.91 -16.51 -3.45
C SER A 149 14.54 -17.02 -2.99
N PHE A 150 13.46 -16.27 -3.24
CA PHE A 150 12.10 -16.68 -2.87
C PHE A 150 11.55 -17.80 -3.74
N ALA A 151 11.98 -17.87 -5.00
CA ALA A 151 11.64 -18.93 -5.93
C ALA A 151 12.37 -20.25 -5.63
N GLY A 152 13.52 -20.19 -4.95
CA GLY A 152 14.38 -21.35 -4.70
C GLY A 152 15.28 -21.69 -5.90
N GLY A 153 15.45 -20.77 -6.85
CA GLY A 153 16.19 -20.94 -8.08
C GLY A 153 16.05 -19.72 -8.99
N SER A 154 17.04 -19.47 -9.85
CA SER A 154 17.02 -18.35 -10.81
C SER A 154 16.39 -18.70 -12.16
N ASP A 155 15.99 -19.96 -12.36
CA ASP A 155 15.38 -20.43 -13.60
C ASP A 155 13.90 -20.03 -13.73
N ASN A 156 13.40 -20.05 -14.96
CA ASN A 156 12.04 -19.63 -15.28
C ASN A 156 10.96 -20.53 -14.66
N ALA A 157 11.22 -21.82 -14.47
CA ALA A 157 10.26 -22.72 -13.84
C ALA A 157 10.12 -22.41 -12.34
N SER A 158 11.22 -22.18 -11.64
CA SER A 158 11.23 -21.72 -10.24
C SER A 158 10.48 -20.40 -10.09
N PHE A 159 10.73 -19.43 -10.98
CA PHE A 159 10.03 -18.16 -11.00
C PHE A 159 8.51 -18.31 -11.21
N VAL A 160 8.06 -19.09 -12.19
CA VAL A 160 6.61 -19.29 -12.41
C VAL A 160 5.97 -20.01 -11.22
N ASN A 161 6.65 -21.00 -10.62
CA ASN A 161 6.16 -21.65 -9.40
C ASN A 161 6.00 -20.67 -8.22
N LEU A 162 6.89 -19.68 -8.07
CA LEU A 162 6.75 -18.60 -7.10
C LEU A 162 5.44 -17.82 -7.32
N LEU A 163 5.15 -17.44 -8.57
CA LEU A 163 3.92 -16.70 -8.89
C LEU A 163 2.67 -17.51 -8.52
N TYR A 164 2.62 -18.80 -8.88
CA TYR A 164 1.50 -19.67 -8.51
C TYR A 164 1.35 -19.81 -7.00
N ARG A 165 2.45 -19.97 -6.27
CA ARG A 165 2.42 -20.08 -4.81
C ARG A 165 1.82 -18.82 -4.20
N ASN A 166 2.24 -17.65 -4.66
CA ASN A 166 1.85 -16.39 -4.03
C ASN A 166 0.48 -15.86 -4.50
N LEU A 167 0.01 -16.26 -5.68
CA LEU A 167 -1.28 -15.82 -6.24
C LEU A 167 -2.42 -16.82 -6.01
N LEU A 168 -2.10 -18.11 -5.91
CA LEU A 168 -3.08 -19.21 -5.94
C LEU A 168 -2.90 -20.21 -4.80
N ASP A 169 -1.91 -20.00 -3.92
CA ASP A 169 -1.58 -20.90 -2.79
C ASP A 169 -1.39 -22.36 -3.22
N THR A 170 -0.87 -22.58 -4.43
CA THR A 170 -0.75 -23.91 -5.02
C THR A 170 0.65 -24.18 -5.60
N LYS A 171 1.02 -25.45 -5.62
CA LYS A 171 2.17 -25.95 -6.37
C LYS A 171 1.67 -26.60 -7.66
N PRO A 172 1.78 -25.92 -8.82
CA PRO A 172 1.29 -26.45 -10.08
C PRO A 172 2.14 -27.62 -10.59
N SER A 173 1.60 -28.40 -11.53
CA SER A 173 2.39 -29.41 -12.25
C SER A 173 3.32 -28.75 -13.29
N ALA A 174 4.32 -29.50 -13.78
CA ALA A 174 5.23 -29.01 -14.82
C ALA A 174 4.48 -28.64 -16.11
N GLU A 175 3.45 -29.42 -16.46
CA GLU A 175 2.62 -29.19 -17.64
C GLU A 175 1.78 -27.91 -17.51
N ALA A 176 1.31 -27.62 -16.28
CA ALA A 176 0.49 -26.44 -16.01
C ALA A 176 1.28 -25.13 -16.15
N ILE A 177 2.58 -25.13 -15.80
CA ILE A 177 3.44 -23.93 -15.91
C ILE A 177 4.13 -23.80 -17.26
N ALA A 178 4.21 -24.87 -18.06
CA ALA A 178 4.94 -24.92 -19.31
C ALA A 178 4.61 -23.75 -20.28
N PRO A 179 3.35 -23.30 -20.44
CA PRO A 179 3.04 -22.16 -21.31
C PRO A 179 3.69 -20.86 -20.85
N LEU A 180 3.70 -20.57 -19.54
CA LEU A 180 4.31 -19.34 -19.00
C LEU A 180 5.83 -19.41 -19.04
N VAL A 181 6.41 -20.59 -18.78
CA VAL A 181 7.85 -20.83 -18.91
C VAL A 181 8.30 -20.58 -20.36
N ALA A 182 7.55 -21.06 -21.35
CA ALA A 182 7.86 -20.84 -22.77
C ALA A 182 7.85 -19.35 -23.17
N LEU A 183 6.99 -18.51 -22.55
CA LEU A 183 7.01 -17.06 -22.76
C LEU A 183 8.29 -16.40 -22.24
N LEU A 184 8.85 -16.92 -21.15
CA LEU A 184 10.12 -16.44 -20.60
C LEU A 184 11.31 -16.95 -21.41
N ASP A 185 11.30 -18.23 -21.80
CA ASP A 185 12.37 -18.85 -22.59
C ASP A 185 12.51 -18.23 -23.99
N SER A 186 11.37 -17.83 -24.58
CA SER A 186 11.33 -17.10 -25.86
C SER A 186 11.68 -15.61 -25.73
N ASN A 187 11.94 -15.10 -24.51
CA ASN A 187 12.10 -13.68 -24.19
C ASN A 187 10.92 -12.80 -24.60
N THR A 188 9.72 -13.37 -24.75
CA THR A 188 8.48 -12.60 -24.91
C THR A 188 8.19 -11.79 -23.63
N TYR A 189 8.52 -12.38 -22.48
CA TYR A 189 8.57 -11.70 -21.19
C TYR A 189 9.95 -11.88 -20.56
N THR A 190 10.35 -10.91 -19.74
CA THR A 190 11.39 -11.12 -18.73
C THR A 190 10.71 -11.52 -17.42
N GLN A 191 11.46 -12.06 -16.45
CA GLN A 191 10.91 -12.30 -15.11
C GLN A 191 10.38 -11.01 -14.49
N ALA A 192 11.06 -9.88 -14.70
CA ALA A 192 10.62 -8.57 -14.19
C ALA A 192 9.31 -8.11 -14.85
N SER A 193 9.19 -8.20 -16.19
CA SER A 193 7.96 -7.78 -16.86
C SER A 193 6.78 -8.71 -16.57
N MET A 194 7.03 -10.01 -16.40
CA MET A 194 6.00 -10.97 -16.00
C MET A 194 5.58 -10.76 -14.54
N LEU A 195 6.51 -10.47 -13.63
CA LEU A 195 6.20 -10.17 -12.23
C LEU A 195 5.35 -8.90 -12.10
N ALA A 196 5.71 -7.83 -12.84
CA ALA A 196 4.94 -6.61 -12.87
C ALA A 196 3.53 -6.83 -13.44
N ALA A 197 3.41 -7.56 -14.55
CA ALA A 197 2.11 -7.92 -15.13
C ALA A 197 1.27 -8.78 -14.17
N ALA A 198 1.89 -9.73 -13.49
CA ALA A 198 1.25 -10.58 -12.48
C ALA A 198 0.78 -9.77 -11.26
N ALA A 199 1.53 -8.74 -10.86
CA ALA A 199 1.16 -7.84 -9.78
C ALA A 199 -0.17 -7.10 -10.06
N GLU A 200 -0.44 -6.75 -11.31
CA GLU A 200 -1.63 -5.98 -11.72
C GLU A 200 -2.92 -6.83 -11.80
N LEU A 201 -2.80 -8.16 -11.82
CA LEU A 201 -3.94 -9.06 -11.99
C LEU A 201 -5.01 -8.83 -10.91
N GLN A 202 -6.28 -8.89 -11.32
CA GLN A 202 -7.40 -8.87 -10.37
C GLN A 202 -7.27 -10.00 -9.34
N LEU A 203 -6.77 -11.17 -9.76
CA LEU A 203 -6.46 -12.28 -8.87
C LEU A 203 -5.53 -11.87 -7.71
N ASN A 204 -4.47 -11.09 -7.99
CA ASN A 204 -3.56 -10.62 -6.96
C ASN A 204 -4.25 -9.61 -6.04
N GLN A 205 -5.01 -8.67 -6.62
CA GLN A 205 -5.78 -7.67 -5.86
C GLN A 205 -6.76 -8.33 -4.88
N ASP A 206 -7.43 -9.40 -5.31
CA ASP A 206 -8.34 -10.19 -4.49
C ASP A 206 -7.58 -10.94 -3.39
N HIS A 207 -6.45 -11.57 -3.74
CA HIS A 207 -5.63 -12.36 -2.81
C HIS A 207 -5.06 -11.52 -1.67
N ILE A 208 -4.57 -10.31 -1.97
CA ILE A 208 -4.09 -9.36 -0.95
C ILE A 208 -5.23 -8.60 -0.26
N GLN A 209 -6.48 -8.80 -0.67
CA GLN A 209 -7.65 -8.08 -0.19
C GLN A 209 -7.50 -6.57 -0.31
N LEU A 210 -7.08 -6.07 -1.48
CA LEU A 210 -6.75 -4.65 -1.70
C LEU A 210 -7.93 -3.73 -1.36
N VAL A 211 -9.17 -4.15 -1.65
CA VAL A 211 -10.39 -3.42 -1.26
C VAL A 211 -10.53 -3.30 0.26
N GLY A 212 -10.18 -4.35 0.99
CA GLY A 212 -10.15 -4.33 2.46
C GLY A 212 -9.10 -3.36 2.97
N LEU A 213 -7.90 -3.36 2.37
CA LEU A 213 -6.85 -2.40 2.70
C LEU A 213 -7.29 -0.97 2.40
N GLN A 214 -7.95 -0.70 1.27
CA GLN A 214 -8.49 0.63 0.96
C GLN A 214 -9.47 1.13 2.03
N ALA A 215 -10.18 0.23 2.71
CA ALA A 215 -11.09 0.60 3.79
C ALA A 215 -10.40 0.84 5.14
N SER A 216 -9.31 0.13 5.43
CA SER A 216 -8.62 0.17 6.73
C SER A 216 -7.31 0.98 6.76
N GLY A 217 -6.79 1.30 5.59
CA GLY A 217 -5.41 1.67 5.36
C GLY A 217 -4.42 0.51 5.53
N LEU A 218 -3.18 0.71 5.10
CA LEU A 218 -2.06 -0.23 5.24
C LEU A 218 -1.03 0.33 6.23
N TYR A 219 -0.84 -0.37 7.35
CA TYR A 219 0.05 0.08 8.43
C TYR A 219 1.51 -0.31 8.18
N PHE A 220 2.45 0.60 8.44
CA PHE A 220 3.87 0.40 8.19
C PHE A 220 4.77 1.27 9.09
N LEU A 221 6.08 0.98 9.04
CA LEU A 221 7.15 1.68 9.77
C LEU A 221 8.18 2.33 8.85
#